data_AF-A0A1M7E3X6-F1
#
_entry.id   AF-A0A1M7E3X6-F1
#
_cell.length_a   1.000
_cell.length_b   1.000
_cell.length_c   1.000
_cell.angle_alpha   90.00
_cell.angle_beta   90.00
_cell.angle_gamma   90.00
#
_symmetry.space_group_name_H-M   'P 1'
#
loop_
_entity.id
_entity.type
_entity.pdbx_description
1 polymer ?
#
loop_
_entity_poly.entity_id
_entity_poly.type
_entity_poly.pdbx_seq_one_letter_code
_entity_poly.pdbx_strand_id
1 'polypeptide(L)'
;MTNRSMQLQLGLGACIAALFLIFVAIPQWVAAPSNIRNIFLSPLFWPYALAGFTALAGLGLVAAGLRDSGDETPLNEASEDPARAWVRLAGMAAIMIVIMYLLPRLGMVWTCMLAFAATAFLVRTRHPIAALICAVAVPLVLYAFFAHVAGVAIPQGTIVRLP
;
A
#
# COMPACT_ATOMS: atom_id res chain seq x y z
N MET A 1 24.55 -0.04 -10.07
CA MET A 1 24.32 0.56 -8.73
C MET A 1 24.86 -0.43 -7.69
N THR A 2 25.41 0.04 -6.58
CA THR A 2 25.85 -0.85 -5.47
C THR A 2 24.68 -1.14 -4.53
N ASN A 3 24.70 -2.29 -3.83
CA ASN A 3 23.72 -2.65 -2.78
C ASN A 3 23.51 -1.50 -1.78
N ARG A 4 24.62 -0.94 -1.28
CA ARG A 4 24.65 0.25 -0.44
C ARG A 4 23.90 1.45 -1.04
N SER A 5 24.22 1.83 -2.28
CA SER A 5 23.58 2.99 -2.93
C SER A 5 22.07 2.80 -3.09
N MET A 6 21.63 1.59 -3.40
CA MET A 6 20.21 1.26 -3.56
C MET A 6 19.46 1.31 -2.22
N GLN A 7 20.02 0.71 -1.16
CA GLN A 7 19.42 0.74 0.18
C GLN A 7 19.30 2.18 0.71
N LEU A 8 20.33 3.01 0.50
CA LEU A 8 20.30 4.41 0.90
C LEU A 8 19.27 5.21 0.10
N GLN A 9 19.19 5.04 -1.22
CA GLN A 9 18.20 5.75 -2.05
C GLN A 9 16.76 5.34 -1.71
N LEU A 10 16.48 4.04 -1.60
CA LEU A 10 15.17 3.54 -1.22
C LEU A 10 14.79 3.95 0.20
N GLY A 11 15.73 3.86 1.15
CA GLY A 11 15.52 4.25 2.53
C GLY A 11 15.22 5.74 2.67
N LEU A 12 16.02 6.59 2.01
CA LEU A 12 15.79 8.03 2.00
C LEU A 12 14.44 8.39 1.33
N GLY A 13 14.12 7.75 0.20
CA GLY A 13 12.84 7.92 -0.47
C GLY A 13 11.64 7.55 0.41
N ALA A 14 11.73 6.43 1.13
CA ALA A 14 10.71 6.00 2.08
C ALA A 14 10.56 6.99 3.25
N CYS A 15 11.66 7.49 3.81
CA CYS A 15 11.63 8.51 4.87
C CYS A 15 10.96 9.81 4.39
N ILE A 16 11.31 10.31 3.20
CA ILE A 16 10.70 11.51 2.62
C ILE A 16 9.20 11.30 2.39
N ALA A 17 8.81 10.15 1.83
CA ALA A 17 7.41 9.81 1.62
C ALA A 17 6.64 9.76 2.95
N ALA A 18 7.21 9.17 4.00
CA ALA A 18 6.59 9.13 5.32
C ALA A 18 6.43 10.53 5.94
N LEU A 19 7.44 11.39 5.85
CA LEU A 19 7.35 12.78 6.31
C LEU A 19 6.26 13.55 5.56
N PHE A 20 6.20 13.40 4.23
CA PHE A 20 5.14 13.98 3.43
C PHE A 20 3.75 13.49 3.86
N LEU A 21 3.60 12.18 4.09
CA LEU A 21 2.33 11.62 4.57
C LEU A 21 1.93 12.20 5.92
N ILE A 22 2.83 12.24 6.90
CA ILE A 22 2.56 12.69 8.27
C ILE A 22 2.22 14.17 8.34
N PHE A 23 2.97 15.01 7.62
CA PHE A 23 2.88 16.47 7.78
C PHE A 23 2.01 17.16 6.73
N VAL A 24 1.78 16.54 5.57
CA VAL A 24 1.05 17.17 4.46
C VAL A 24 -0.18 16.36 4.09
N ALA A 25 0.00 15.11 3.65
CA ALA A 25 -1.11 14.35 3.04
C ALA A 25 -2.21 14.01 4.05
N ILE A 26 -1.86 13.44 5.22
CA ILE A 26 -2.86 13.03 6.21
C ILE A 26 -3.60 14.24 6.80
N PRO A 27 -2.91 15.30 7.28
CA PRO A 27 -3.59 16.45 7.86
C PRO A 27 -4.51 17.20 6.90
N GLN A 28 -4.16 17.25 5.61
CA GLN A 28 -4.90 18.03 4.62
C GLN A 28 -6.00 17.24 3.90
N TRP A 29 -5.83 15.92 3.73
CA TRP A 29 -6.72 15.12 2.86
C TRP A 29 -7.48 14.00 3.57
N VAL A 30 -7.26 13.78 4.87
CA VAL A 30 -8.03 12.79 5.64
C VAL A 30 -8.98 13.50 6.60
N ALA A 31 -10.27 13.44 6.30
CA ALA A 31 -11.31 13.98 7.17
C ALA A 31 -11.54 13.05 8.37
N ALA A 32 -11.53 13.62 9.57
CA ALA A 32 -11.84 12.90 10.81
C ALA A 32 -12.76 13.72 11.72
N PRO A 33 -13.77 13.09 12.35
CA PRO A 33 -14.63 13.77 13.31
C PRO A 33 -13.85 14.17 14.57
N SER A 34 -14.24 15.28 15.20
CA SER A 34 -13.56 15.84 16.37
C SER A 34 -13.75 15.03 17.66
N ASN A 35 -14.77 14.16 17.72
CA ASN A 35 -15.05 13.34 18.89
C ASN A 35 -15.05 11.85 18.53
N ILE A 36 -13.96 11.16 18.85
CA ILE A 36 -13.77 9.73 18.57
C ILE A 36 -13.53 9.03 19.91
N ARG A 37 -14.47 8.17 20.30
CA ARG A 37 -14.44 7.47 21.59
C ARG A 37 -13.29 6.47 21.72
N ASN A 38 -12.80 5.92 20.61
CA ASN A 38 -11.68 4.99 20.57
C ASN A 38 -10.73 5.34 19.42
N ILE A 39 -9.48 5.71 19.77
CA ILE A 39 -8.44 6.12 18.82
C ILE A 39 -8.15 5.04 17.77
N PHE A 40 -8.23 3.75 18.12
CA PHE A 40 -8.00 2.65 17.17
C PHE A 40 -9.07 2.56 16.06
N LEU A 41 -10.24 3.15 16.30
CA LEU A 41 -11.32 3.24 15.31
C LEU A 41 -11.28 4.57 14.54
N SER A 42 -10.32 5.45 14.86
CA SER A 42 -10.17 6.73 14.17
C SER A 42 -9.78 6.50 12.70
N PRO A 43 -10.40 7.23 11.75
CA PRO A 43 -9.95 7.25 10.36
C PRO A 43 -8.48 7.65 10.18
N LEU A 44 -7.89 8.32 11.17
CA LEU A 44 -6.50 8.77 11.16
C LEU A 44 -5.51 7.67 11.59
N PHE A 45 -5.96 6.68 12.37
CA PHE A 45 -5.06 5.73 13.01
C PHE A 45 -4.24 4.93 12.00
N TRP A 46 -4.90 4.26 11.05
CA TRP A 46 -4.23 3.44 10.04
C TRP A 46 -3.32 4.23 9.09
N PRO A 47 -3.73 5.42 8.56
CA PRO A 47 -2.82 6.28 7.79
C PRO A 47 -1.54 6.64 8.55
N TYR A 48 -1.63 7.06 9.82
CA TYR A 48 -0.45 7.38 10.62
C TYR A 48 0.39 6.15 10.97
N ALA A 49 -0.25 5.00 11.25
CA ALA A 49 0.45 3.75 11.50
C ALA A 49 1.26 3.30 10.27
N LEU A 50 0.66 3.33 9.08
CA LEU A 50 1.35 3.02 7.82
C LEU A 50 2.50 3.97 7.55
N ALA A 51 2.29 5.29 7.71
CA ALA A 51 3.36 6.26 7.56
C ALA A 51 4.50 6.03 8.56
N GLY A 52 4.18 5.68 9.80
CA GLY A 52 5.16 5.29 10.83
C GLY A 52 5.95 4.04 10.44
N PHE A 53 5.29 3.00 9.96
CA PHE A 53 5.97 1.79 9.47
C PHE A 53 6.84 2.06 8.23
N THR A 54 6.39 2.93 7.32
CA THR A 54 7.20 3.38 6.18
C THR A 54 8.44 4.12 6.65
N ALA A 55 8.32 5.02 7.64
CA ALA A 55 9.46 5.70 8.24
C ALA A 55 10.44 4.71 8.89
N LEU A 56 9.93 3.76 9.69
CA LEU A 56 10.75 2.75 10.33
C LEU A 56 11.49 1.86 9.32
N ALA A 57 10.81 1.41 8.26
CA ALA A 57 11.43 0.65 7.18
C ALA A 57 12.50 1.48 6.45
N GLY A 58 12.20 2.76 6.17
CA GLY A 58 13.15 3.69 5.54
C GLY A 58 14.40 3.90 6.38
N LEU A 59 14.24 4.17 7.67
CA LEU A 59 15.35 4.31 8.62
C LEU A 59 16.15 3.01 8.75
N GLY A 60 15.47 1.85 8.76
CA GLY A 60 16.12 0.54 8.75
C GLY A 60 16.99 0.33 7.51
N LEU A 61 16.50 0.69 6.33
CA LEU A 61 17.26 0.62 5.08
C LEU A 61 18.45 1.59 5.07
N VAL A 62 18.28 2.81 5.57
CA VAL A 62 19.39 3.77 5.70
C VAL A 62 20.45 3.23 6.67
N ALA A 63 20.03 2.73 7.84
CA ALA A 63 20.95 2.15 8.82
C ALA A 63 21.69 0.93 8.26
N ALA A 64 21.01 0.07 7.49
CA ALA A 64 21.62 -1.07 6.81
C ALA A 64 22.67 -0.60 5.79
N GLY A 65 22.33 0.36 4.93
CA GLY A 65 23.26 0.90 3.93
C GLY A 65 24.45 1.67 4.53
N LEU A 66 24.31 2.23 5.74
CA LEU A 66 25.42 2.84 6.47
C LEU A 66 26.34 1.81 7.13
N ARG A 67 25.81 0.65 7.50
CA ARG A 67 26.57 -0.48 8.10
C ARG A 67 27.19 -1.41 7.07
N ASP A 68 26.79 -1.30 5.81
CA ASP A 68 27.34 -2.07 4.70
C ASP A 68 28.76 -1.59 4.39
N SER A 69 29.75 -2.38 4.83
CA SER A 69 31.19 -2.06 4.80
C SER A 69 31.85 -2.22 3.42
N GLY A 70 31.07 -2.27 2.34
CA GLY A 70 31.61 -2.19 0.98
C GLY A 70 32.04 -3.52 0.38
N ASP A 71 31.29 -4.60 0.63
CA ASP A 71 31.35 -5.73 -0.27
C ASP A 71 30.65 -5.30 -1.57
N GLU A 72 31.44 -4.81 -2.53
CA GLU A 72 31.01 -4.38 -3.85
C GLU A 72 30.54 -5.58 -4.68
N THR A 73 29.55 -6.32 -4.20
CA THR A 73 28.77 -7.21 -5.05
C THR A 73 28.01 -6.32 -6.02
N PRO A 74 28.40 -6.28 -7.31
CA PRO A 74 27.68 -5.47 -8.27
C PRO A 74 26.30 -6.11 -8.40
N LEU A 75 25.26 -5.39 -7.98
CA LEU A 75 23.90 -5.68 -8.39
C LEU A 75 23.79 -5.35 -9.88
N ASN A 76 24.35 -6.24 -10.70
CA ASN A 76 24.18 -6.23 -12.13
C ASN A 76 23.94 -7.66 -12.61
N GLU A 77 22.97 -8.34 -12.00
CA GLU A 77 22.03 -9.03 -12.87
C GLU A 77 21.26 -7.92 -13.58
N ALA A 78 21.48 -7.80 -14.89
CA ALA A 78 20.83 -6.80 -15.72
C ALA A 78 19.35 -6.70 -15.33
N SER A 79 19.00 -5.54 -14.79
CA SER A 79 17.67 -5.14 -14.42
C SER A 79 16.65 -5.63 -15.45
N GLU A 80 15.48 -6.06 -14.97
CA GLU A 80 14.26 -6.14 -15.78
C GLU A 80 14.30 -5.10 -16.89
N ASP A 81 14.23 -5.57 -18.15
CA ASP A 81 14.12 -4.75 -19.36
C ASP A 81 13.40 -3.43 -19.06
N PRO A 82 14.04 -2.25 -19.17
CA PRO A 82 13.47 -0.98 -18.73
C PRO A 82 12.05 -0.74 -19.26
N ALA A 83 11.74 -1.26 -20.46
CA ALA A 83 10.41 -1.25 -21.03
C ALA A 83 9.39 -1.98 -20.13
N ARG A 84 9.74 -3.12 -19.54
CA ARG A 84 8.89 -3.87 -18.61
C ARG A 84 8.65 -3.11 -17.30
N ALA A 85 9.64 -2.39 -16.79
CA ALA A 85 9.45 -1.52 -15.62
C ALA A 85 8.44 -0.41 -15.92
N TRP A 86 8.54 0.24 -17.07
CA TRP A 86 7.56 1.22 -17.55
C TRP A 86 6.16 0.63 -17.75
N VAL A 87 6.06 -0.59 -18.29
CA VAL A 87 4.78 -1.28 -18.44
C VAL A 87 4.14 -1.58 -17.08
N ARG A 88 4.93 -2.01 -16.09
CA ARG A 88 4.42 -2.23 -14.72
C ARG A 88 3.96 -0.92 -14.08
N LEU A 89 4.71 0.17 -14.26
CA LEU A 89 4.32 1.49 -13.77
C LEU A 89 3.03 1.98 -14.44
N ALA A 90 2.92 1.87 -15.76
CA ALA A 90 1.72 2.21 -16.51
C ALA A 90 0.52 1.33 -16.09
N GLY A 91 0.75 0.03 -15.86
CA GLY A 91 -0.25 -0.89 -15.33
C GLY A 91 -0.74 -0.47 -13.95
N MET A 92 0.14 0.01 -13.08
CA MET A 92 -0.23 0.50 -11.75
C MET A 92 -1.09 1.77 -11.85
N ALA A 93 -0.72 2.70 -12.72
CA ALA A 93 -1.50 3.90 -13.00
C ALA A 93 -2.90 3.54 -13.55
N ALA A 94 -2.98 2.58 -14.48
CA ALA A 94 -4.24 2.09 -15.00
C ALA A 94 -5.12 1.45 -13.91
N ILE A 95 -4.54 0.63 -13.03
CA ILE A 95 -5.24 0.05 -11.87
C ILE A 95 -5.82 1.17 -10.99
N MET A 96 -5.08 2.24 -10.72
CA MET A 96 -5.57 3.37 -9.93
C MET A 96 -6.78 4.06 -10.57
N ILE A 97 -6.74 4.29 -11.89
CA ILE A 97 -7.87 4.87 -12.63
C ILE A 97 -9.09 3.95 -12.54
N VAL A 98 -8.88 2.64 -12.73
CA VAL A 98 -9.95 1.63 -12.64
C VAL A 98 -10.53 1.58 -11.22
N ILE A 99 -9.72 1.70 -10.17
CA ILE A 99 -10.20 1.77 -8.79
C ILE A 99 -11.13 2.97 -8.61
N MET A 100 -10.72 4.17 -9.04
CA MET A 100 -11.55 5.37 -8.93
C MET A 100 -12.90 5.22 -9.66
N TYR A 101 -12.90 4.51 -10.78
CA TYR A 101 -14.11 4.24 -11.55
C TYR A 101 -15.02 3.17 -10.92
N LEU A 102 -14.44 2.10 -10.35
CA LEU A 102 -15.19 0.97 -9.78
C LEU A 102 -15.68 1.22 -8.36
N LEU A 103 -14.96 2.01 -7.56
CA LEU A 103 -15.28 2.27 -6.16
C LEU A 103 -16.74 2.69 -5.92
N PRO A 104 -17.32 3.69 -6.63
CA PRO A 104 -18.72 4.08 -6.42
C PRO A 104 -19.74 3.04 -6.95
N ARG A 105 -19.31 2.04 -7.73
CA ARG A 105 -20.21 1.11 -8.44
C ARG A 105 -20.26 -0.26 -7.76
N LEU A 106 -19.10 -0.82 -7.45
CA LEU A 106 -18.96 -2.13 -6.81
C LEU A 106 -18.83 -2.04 -5.29
N GLY A 107 -18.54 -0.84 -4.77
CA GLY A 107 -18.23 -0.64 -3.37
C GLY A 107 -16.77 -0.94 -3.06
N MET A 108 -16.37 -0.58 -1.84
CA MET A 108 -14.97 -0.63 -1.42
C MET A 108 -14.42 -2.06 -1.41
N VAL A 109 -15.16 -3.01 -0.84
CA VAL A 109 -14.66 -4.38 -0.60
C VAL A 109 -14.34 -5.09 -1.92
N TRP A 110 -15.28 -5.12 -2.86
CA TRP A 110 -15.09 -5.74 -4.18
C TRP A 110 -14.00 -5.05 -4.99
N THR A 111 -13.97 -3.71 -4.97
CA THR A 111 -12.93 -2.94 -5.66
C THR A 111 -11.55 -3.28 -5.09
N CYS A 112 -11.41 -3.41 -3.77
CA CYS A 112 -10.17 -3.84 -3.12
C CYS A 112 -9.77 -5.27 -3.50
N MET A 113 -10.71 -6.21 -3.58
CA MET A 113 -10.40 -7.59 -4.02
C MET A 113 -9.82 -7.62 -5.43
N LEU A 114 -10.47 -6.93 -6.37
CA LEU A 114 -10.03 -6.84 -7.75
C LEU A 114 -8.68 -6.10 -7.86
N ALA A 115 -8.53 -4.99 -7.14
CA ALA A 115 -7.28 -4.23 -7.11
C ALA A 115 -6.11 -5.04 -6.56
N PHE A 116 -6.32 -5.80 -5.48
CA PHE A 116 -5.30 -6.65 -4.89
C PHE A 116 -4.90 -7.73 -5.88
N ALA A 117 -5.87 -8.45 -6.45
CA ALA A 117 -5.60 -9.50 -7.43
C ALA A 117 -4.83 -8.94 -8.64
N ALA A 118 -5.32 -7.84 -9.24
CA ALA A 118 -4.69 -7.18 -10.38
C ALA A 118 -3.24 -6.77 -10.08
N THR A 119 -3.00 -6.17 -8.91
CA THR A 119 -1.66 -5.74 -8.50
C THR A 119 -0.74 -6.94 -8.26
N ALA A 120 -1.24 -8.00 -7.63
CA ALA A 120 -0.45 -9.21 -7.37
C ALA A 120 0.01 -9.90 -8.67
N PHE A 121 -0.86 -9.96 -9.68
CA PHE A 121 -0.49 -10.50 -11.00
C PHE A 121 0.41 -9.54 -11.79
N LEU A 122 0.17 -8.23 -11.72
CA LEU A 122 1.02 -7.22 -12.37
C LEU A 122 2.47 -7.26 -11.86
N VAL A 123 2.63 -7.51 -10.56
CA VAL A 123 3.94 -7.64 -9.90
C VAL A 123 4.54 -9.04 -10.06
N ARG A 124 3.84 -9.98 -10.69
CA ARG A 124 4.27 -11.37 -10.91
C ARG A 124 4.65 -12.06 -9.59
N THR A 125 3.74 -12.04 -8.62
CA THR A 125 3.94 -12.70 -7.33
C THR A 125 4.41 -14.16 -7.49
N ARG A 126 5.35 -14.57 -6.63
CA ARG A 126 5.86 -15.95 -6.57
C ARG A 126 4.79 -16.96 -6.18
N HIS A 127 3.75 -16.53 -5.46
CA HIS A 127 2.69 -17.39 -4.93
C HIS A 127 1.29 -16.90 -5.38
N PRO A 128 0.90 -17.13 -6.65
CA PRO A 128 -0.32 -16.56 -7.23
C PRO A 128 -1.60 -17.06 -6.57
N ILE A 129 -1.65 -18.34 -6.17
CA ILE A 129 -2.81 -18.92 -5.49
C ILE A 129 -2.98 -18.30 -4.10
N ALA A 130 -1.90 -18.22 -3.32
CA ALA A 130 -1.94 -17.58 -2.01
C ALA A 130 -2.34 -16.11 -2.12
N ALA A 131 -1.82 -15.40 -3.12
CA ALA A 131 -2.19 -14.01 -3.38
C ALA A 131 -3.68 -13.86 -3.72
N LEU A 132 -4.26 -14.77 -4.50
CA LEU A 132 -5.69 -14.76 -4.82
C LEU A 132 -6.56 -15.05 -3.59
N ILE A 133 -6.14 -16.01 -2.74
CA ILE A 133 -6.80 -16.28 -1.46
C ILE A 133 -6.74 -15.03 -0.58
N CYS A 134 -5.58 -14.40 -0.44
CA CYS A 134 -5.41 -13.15 0.32
C CYS A 134 -6.26 -12.01 -0.25
N ALA A 135 -6.33 -11.88 -1.59
CA ALA A 135 -7.10 -10.85 -2.27
C ALA A 135 -8.59 -10.91 -1.91
N VAL A 136 -9.12 -12.10 -1.58
CA VAL A 136 -10.51 -12.27 -1.15
C VAL A 136 -10.64 -12.25 0.37
N ALA A 137 -9.83 -13.05 1.07
CA ALA A 137 -9.95 -13.25 2.50
C ALA A 137 -9.64 -11.98 3.30
N VAL A 138 -8.57 -11.25 2.96
CA VAL A 138 -8.15 -10.07 3.73
C VAL A 138 -9.21 -8.96 3.66
N PRO A 139 -9.73 -8.55 2.49
CA PRO A 139 -10.81 -7.57 2.43
C PRO A 139 -12.09 -8.01 3.15
N LEU A 140 -12.47 -9.30 3.10
CA LEU A 140 -13.66 -9.80 3.81
C LEU A 140 -13.49 -9.78 5.33
N VAL A 141 -12.34 -10.21 5.84
CA VAL A 141 -12.05 -10.20 7.27
C VAL A 141 -12.04 -8.76 7.79
N LEU A 142 -11.42 -7.85 7.05
CA LEU A 142 -11.43 -6.42 7.40
C LEU A 142 -12.85 -5.84 7.31
N TYR A 143 -13.63 -6.21 6.29
CA TYR A 143 -15.04 -5.82 6.20
C TYR A 143 -15.82 -6.28 7.42
N ALA A 144 -15.72 -7.56 7.80
CA ALA A 144 -16.40 -8.11 8.95
C ALA A 144 -16.01 -7.37 10.23
N PHE A 145 -14.73 -7.09 10.43
CA PHE A 145 -14.24 -6.29 11.54
C PHE A 145 -14.88 -4.89 11.56
N PHE A 146 -14.84 -4.16 10.45
CA PHE A 146 -15.37 -2.80 10.42
C PHE A 146 -16.90 -2.75 10.56
N ALA A 147 -17.61 -3.64 9.87
CA ALA A 147 -19.07 -3.68 9.86
C ALA A 147 -19.64 -4.19 11.20
N HIS A 148 -19.06 -5.25 11.78
CA HIS A 148 -19.64 -5.93 12.94
C HIS A 148 -18.96 -5.57 14.26
N VAL A 149 -17.67 -5.23 14.26
CA VAL A 149 -16.91 -4.94 15.50
C VAL A 149 -16.73 -3.43 15.70
N ALA A 150 -16.34 -2.71 14.64
CA ALA A 150 -16.10 -1.27 14.73
C ALA A 150 -17.37 -0.42 14.55
N GLY A 151 -18.44 -0.98 13.99
CA GLY A 151 -19.67 -0.24 13.68
C GLY A 151 -19.48 0.89 12.65
N VAL A 152 -18.50 0.76 11.76
CA VAL A 152 -18.17 1.76 10.73
C VAL A 152 -18.81 1.36 9.41
N ALA A 153 -19.58 2.28 8.81
CA ALA A 153 -20.17 2.07 7.50
C ALA A 153 -19.07 2.05 6.41
N ILE A 154 -18.89 0.90 5.78
CA ILE A 154 -17.99 0.74 4.63
C ILE A 154 -18.75 1.12 3.35
N PRO A 155 -18.17 1.94 2.45
CA PRO A 155 -18.82 2.35 1.21
C PRO A 155 -19.30 1.15 0.38
N GLN A 156 -20.61 1.08 0.19
CA GLN A 156 -21.27 0.05 -0.60
C GLN A 156 -21.44 0.50 -2.05
N GLY A 157 -21.46 -0.47 -2.96
CA GLY A 157 -21.71 -0.22 -4.37
C GLY A 157 -23.18 0.00 -4.68
N THR A 158 -23.43 0.55 -5.86
CA THR A 158 -24.78 0.57 -6.45
C THR A 158 -25.15 -0.79 -7.05
N ILE A 159 -24.17 -1.56 -7.52
CA ILE A 159 -24.38 -2.83 -8.23
C ILE A 159 -24.35 -4.03 -7.26
N VAL A 160 -23.42 -4.05 -6.32
CA VAL A 160 -23.24 -5.16 -5.37
C VAL A 160 -23.18 -4.60 -3.95
N ARG A 161 -23.86 -5.28 -3.03
CA ARG A 161 -23.92 -4.93 -1.61
C ARG A 161 -23.64 -6.16 -0.77
N LEU A 162 -22.82 -5.99 0.26
CA LEU A 162 -22.60 -7.03 1.26
C LEU A 162 -23.63 -6.86 2.39
N PRO A 163 -24.08 -7.98 3.00
CA PRO A 163 -24.99 -7.95 4.13
C PRO A 163 -24.33 -7.36 5.39
#